data_AF-F3FX33-F1
#
_entry.id   AF-F3FX33-F1
#
_cell.length_a   1.000
_cell.length_b   1.000
_cell.length_c   1.000
_cell.angle_alpha   90.00
_cell.angle_beta   90.00
_cell.angle_gamma   90.00
#
_symmetry.space_group_name_H-M   'P 1'
#
loop_
_entity.id
_entity.type
_entity.pdbx_description
1 polymer ?
#
loop_
_entity_poly.entity_id
_entity_poly.type
_entity_poly.pdbx_seq_one_letter_code
_entity_poly.pdbx_strand_id
1 'polypeptide(L)' 'MSLAIVHSRAQVGVEAPAVTVEAHLANGLPALTLVGLPEGAVKESK' A
#
# COMPACT_ATOMS: atom_id res chain seq x y z
N MET A 1 -9.90 4.59 13.93
CA MET A 1 -9.09 5.75 13.50
C MET A 1 -7.62 5.46 13.78
N SER A 2 -7.06 4.47 13.08
CA SER A 2 -5.64 4.11 13.18
C SER A 2 -5.04 4.18 11.79
N LEU A 3 -4.00 5.01 11.65
CA LEU A 3 -3.19 5.14 10.46
C LEU A 3 -1.82 4.53 10.77
N ALA A 4 -1.39 3.56 9.98
CA ALA A 4 -0.04 3.02 10.00
C ALA A 4 0.71 3.54 8.77
N ILE A 5 1.90 4.08 8.99
CA ILE A 5 2.77 4.64 7.95
C ILE A 5 4.03 3.79 7.90
N VAL A 6 4.37 3.30 6.70
CA VAL A 6 5.57 2.49 6.46
C VAL A 6 6.41 3.15 5.37
N HIS A 7 7.67 3.43 5.69
CA HIS A 7 8.64 3.88 4.69
C HIS A 7 9.21 2.68 3.94
N SER A 8 9.23 2.77 2.61
CA SER A 8 9.66 1.70 1.73
C SER A 8 10.33 2.25 0.48
N ARG A 9 10.63 1.37 -0.49
CA ARG A 9 11.23 1.69 -1.78
C ARG A 9 10.40 1.04 -2.88
N ALA A 10 9.96 1.81 -3.86
CA ALA A 10 9.27 1.27 -5.03
C ALA A 10 10.32 0.79 -6.05
N GLN A 11 10.05 -0.30 -6.76
CA GLN A 11 10.91 -0.75 -7.86
C GLN A 11 10.46 -0.08 -9.16
N VAL A 12 11.31 0.76 -9.74
CA VAL A 12 11.07 1.43 -11.04
C VAL A 12 12.26 1.13 -11.95
N GLY A 13 12.17 0.01 -12.69
CA GLY A 13 13.31 -0.50 -13.45
C GLY A 13 14.48 -0.85 -12.53
N VAL A 14 15.63 -0.20 -12.73
CA VAL A 14 16.83 -0.31 -11.87
C VAL A 14 16.85 0.70 -10.73
N GLU A 15 15.95 1.68 -10.75
CA GLU A 15 15.84 2.69 -9.73
C GLU A 15 14.93 2.21 -8.60
N ALA A 16 15.25 2.65 -7.39
CA ALA A 16 14.46 2.36 -6.21
C ALA A 16 14.07 3.68 -5.53
N PRO A 17 13.10 4.46 -6.00
CA PRO A 17 12.69 5.68 -5.30
C PRO A 17 12.15 5.39 -3.90
N ALA A 18 12.38 6.32 -2.95
CA ALA A 18 11.77 6.25 -1.63
C ALA A 18 10.26 6.51 -1.72
N VAL A 19 9.46 5.69 -1.05
CA VAL A 19 8.01 5.81 -1.02
C VAL A 19 7.48 5.60 0.39
N THR A 20 6.26 6.06 0.63
CA THR A 20 5.56 5.87 1.90
C THR A 20 4.25 5.13 1.61
N VAL A 21 4.00 4.05 2.34
CA VAL A 21 2.77 3.27 2.29
C VAL A 21 1.93 3.59 3.52
N GLU A 22 0.67 3.90 3.30
CA GLU A 22 -0.28 4.26 4.35
C GLU A 22 -1.40 3.24 4.43
N ALA A 23 -1.67 2.72 5.62
CA ALA A 23 -2.78 1.82 5.90
C ALA A 23 -3.71 2.48 6.91
N HIS A 24 -4.96 2.69 6.51
CA HIS A 24 -6.00 3.29 7.33
C HIS A 24 -7.03 2.23 7.72
N LEU A 25 -7.32 2.11 9.03
CA LEU A 25 -8.41 1.26 9.51
C LEU A 25 -9.69 2.08 9.69
N ALA A 26 -10.71 1.71 8.91
CA ALA A 26 -12.08 2.21 9.05
C ALA A 26 -12.94 1.21 9.84
N ASN A 27 -13.98 1.72 10.49
CA ASN A 27 -15.01 0.89 11.14
C ASN A 27 -16.03 0.44 10.08
N GLY A 28 -16.48 -0.81 10.13
CA GLY A 28 -17.47 -1.32 9.17
C GLY A 28 -17.24 -2.80 8.82
N LEU A 29 -17.84 -3.24 7.73
CA LEU A 29 -17.62 -4.59 7.20
C LEU A 29 -16.18 -4.76 6.69
N PRO A 30 -15.59 -5.97 6.80
CA PRO A 30 -14.25 -6.23 6.29
C PRO A 30 -14.17 -5.99 4.77
N ALA A 31 -13.43 -4.95 4.39
CA ALA A 31 -13.11 -4.64 3.02
C ALA A 31 -11.69 -4.08 2.94
N LEU A 32 -11.02 -4.33 1.82
CA LEU A 32 -9.73 -3.75 1.51
C LEU A 32 -9.86 -2.94 0.23
N THR A 33 -9.40 -1.70 0.26
CA THR A 33 -9.34 -0.83 -0.90
C THR A 33 -7.89 -0.43 -1.11
N LEU A 34 -7.40 -0.59 -2.34
CA LEU A 34 -6.06 -0.19 -2.75
C LEU A 34 -6.19 1.04 -3.62
N VAL A 35 -5.40 2.08 -3.32
CA VAL A 35 -5.42 3.35 -4.05
C VAL A 35 -4.01 3.64 -4.55
N GLY A 36 -3.88 3.97 -5.83
CA GLY A 36 -2.62 4.39 -6.44
C GLY A 36 -1.58 3.28 -6.68
N LEU A 37 -1.88 2.03 -6.32
CA LEU A 37 -1.01 0.86 -6.59
C LEU A 37 -1.62 -0.05 -7.66
N PRO A 38 -0.80 -0.72 -8.49
CA PRO A 38 -1.29 -1.68 -9.48
C PRO A 38 -1.91 -2.89 -8.79
N GLU A 39 -3.17 -3.18 -9.14
CA GLU A 39 -3.99 -4.22 -8.49
C GLU A 39 -3.33 -5.61 -8.52
N GLY A 40 -2.71 -5.99 -9.64
CA GLY A 40 -2.08 -7.31 -9.80
C GLY A 40 -0.94 -7.57 -8.82
N ALA A 41 -0.01 -6.61 -8.68
CA ALA A 41 1.17 -6.77 -7.84
C ALA A 41 0.83 -6.85 -6.34
N VAL A 42 -0.19 -6.11 -5.92
CA VAL A 42 -0.60 -6.06 -4.50
C VAL A 42 -1.50 -7.24 -4.14
N LYS A 43 -2.32 -7.74 -5.07
CA LYS A 43 -3.25 -8.85 -4.80
C LYS A 43 -2.53 -10.16 -4.47
N GLU A 44 -1.36 -10.41 -5.05
CA GLU A 44 -0.50 -11.56 -4.74
C GLU A 44 0.32 -11.38 -3.45
N SER A 45 0.50 -10.13 -3.00
CA SER A 45 1.25 -9.78 -1.79
C SER A 45 0.37 -9.71 -0.53
N LYS A 46 -0.93 -9.99 -0.66
CA LYS A 46 -1.91 -10.00 0.43
C LYS A 46 -1.71 -11.21 1.35
#